data_AF-A0A5K1DEJ7-F1
#
_entry.id   AF-A0A5K1DEJ7-F1
#
_cell.length_a   1.000
_cell.length_b   1.000
_cell.length_c   1.000
_cell.angle_alpha   90.00
_cell.angle_beta   90.00
_cell.angle_gamma   90.00
#
_symmetry.space_group_name_H-M   'P 1'
#
loop_
_entity.id
_entity.type
_entity.pdbx_description
1 polymer ?
#
loop_
_entity_poly.entity_id
_entity_poly.type
_entity_poly.pdbx_seq_one_letter_code
_entity_poly.pdbx_strand_id
1 'polypeptide(L)' 'LIITGDHDHIVPAWNAKRLSRAIPGSHLRLIENCGHLPHEEKPQEFLSTVGEFLLNLKD' A
#
# COMPACT_ATOMS: atom_id res chain seq x y z
N LEU A 1 -6.25 -2.48 -4.39
CA LEU A 1 -5.41 -1.92 -3.31
C LEU A 1 -3.94 -1.99 -3.72
N ILE A 2 -3.17 -0.92 -3.50
CA ILE A 2 -1.72 -0.83 -3.68
C ILE A 2 -1.15 -0.40 -2.33
N ILE A 3 -0.25 -1.18 -1.73
CA ILE A 3 0.39 -0.85 -0.45
C ILE A 3 1.91 -0.89 -0.66
N THR A 4 2.62 0.12 -0.19
CA THR A 4 4.10 0.14 -0.13
C THR A 4 4.57 1.03 1.01
N GLY A 5 5.82 0.88 1.44
CA GLY A 5 6.47 1.85 2.32
C GLY A 5 6.92 3.11 1.56
N ASP A 6 6.94 4.25 2.25
CA ASP A 6 7.44 5.52 1.72
C ASP A 6 8.98 5.62 1.65
N HIS A 7 9.68 4.77 2.41
CA HIS A 7 11.14 4.61 2.44
C HIS A 7 11.61 3.32 1.74
N ASP A 8 10.80 2.75 0.85
CA ASP A 8 11.23 1.63 0.02
C ASP A 8 12.36 2.08 -0.93
N HIS A 9 13.57 1.59 -0.69
CA HIS A 9 14.76 1.85 -1.50
C HIS A 9 14.93 0.87 -2.67
N ILE A 10 14.18 -0.22 -2.71
CA ILE A 10 14.21 -1.24 -3.78
C ILE A 10 13.19 -0.87 -4.85
N VAL A 11 11.96 -0.55 -4.44
CA VAL A 11 10.88 -0.07 -5.31
C VAL A 11 10.38 1.27 -4.80
N PRO A 12 10.94 2.40 -5.27
CA PRO A 12 10.61 3.72 -4.73
C PRO A 12 9.11 4.04 -4.83
N ALA A 13 8.59 4.76 -3.82
CA ALA A 13 7.17 5.08 -3.68
C ALA A 13 6.52 5.78 -4.89
N TRP A 14 7.32 6.44 -5.74
CA TRP A 14 6.80 7.03 -6.99
C TRP A 14 6.25 5.97 -7.96
N ASN A 15 6.74 4.72 -7.91
CA ASN A 15 6.21 3.62 -8.72
C ASN A 15 4.77 3.29 -8.31
N ALA A 16 4.49 3.20 -7.01
CA ALA A 16 3.14 2.98 -6.51
C ALA A 16 2.19 4.14 -6.83
N LYS A 17 2.68 5.39 -6.74
CA LYS A 17 1.93 6.58 -7.19
C LYS A 17 1.61 6.52 -8.69
N ARG A 18 2.56 6.11 -9.52
CA ARG A 18 2.36 5.93 -10.96
C ARG A 18 1.36 4.81 -11.25
N LEU A 19 1.45 3.68 -10.56
CA LEU A 19 0.54 2.54 -10.70
C LEU A 19 -0.89 2.93 -10.33
N SER A 20 -1.08 3.69 -9.25
CA SER A 20 -2.40 4.15 -8.83
C SER A 20 -3.08 5.05 -9.86
N ARG A 21 -2.32 5.93 -10.52
CA ARG A 21 -2.84 6.75 -11.64
C ARG A 21 -3.21 5.91 -12.86
N ALA A 22 -2.54 4.78 -13.08
CA ALA A 22 -2.75 3.91 -14.23
C ALA A 22 -3.91 2.92 -14.05
N ILE A 23 -4.34 2.66 -12.82
CA ILE A 23 -5.43 1.71 -12.50
C ILE A 23 -6.62 2.49 -11.92
N PRO A 24 -7.66 2.80 -12.73
CA PRO A 24 -8.89 3.40 -12.24
C PRO A 24 -9.53 2.58 -11.12
N GLY A 25 -10.03 3.25 -10.09
CA GLY A 25 -10.63 2.59 -8.92
C GLY A 25 -9.60 1.93 -7.98
N SER A 26 -8.30 2.06 -8.23
CA SER A 26 -7.29 1.61 -7.27
C SER A 26 -7.24 2.52 -6.04
N HIS A 27 -6.96 1.92 -4.88
CA HIS A 27 -6.67 2.62 -3.63
C HIS A 27 -5.19 2.48 -3.32
N LEU A 28 -4.49 3.59 -3.12
CA LEU A 28 -3.08 3.62 -2.74
C LEU A 28 -2.92 3.92 -1.25
N ARG A 29 -2.16 3.07 -0.55
CA ARG A 29 -1.67 3.30 0.82
C ARG A 29 -0.15 3.37 0.79
N LEU A 30 0.41 4.50 1.23
CA LEU A 30 1.81 4.62 1.60
C LEU A 30 1.90 4.50 3.11
N ILE A 31 2.68 3.54 3.61
CA ILE A 31 2.96 3.41 5.04
C ILE A 31 4.14 4.30 5.37
N GLU A 32 3.96 5.22 6.31
CA GLU A 32 4.99 6.19 6.70
C GLU A 32 6.12 5.51 7.49
N ASN A 33 7.35 5.96 7.26
CA ASN A 33 8.56 5.42 7.89
C ASN A 33 8.65 3.89 7.74
N CYS A 34 8.41 3.39 6.52
CA CYS A 34 8.38 1.98 6.19
C CYS A 34 9.16 1.68 4.90
N GLY A 35 9.93 0.59 4.90
CA GLY A 35 10.74 0.14 3.78
C GLY A 35 9.99 -0.79 2.82
N HIS A 36 10.71 -1.79 2.32
CA HIS A 36 10.25 -2.67 1.25
C HIS A 36 9.23 -3.73 1.70
N LEU A 37 9.21 -4.08 2.99
CA LEU A 37 8.39 -5.16 3.52
C LEU A 37 7.35 -4.66 4.53
N PRO A 38 6.31 -3.90 4.10
CA PRO A 38 5.28 -3.37 4.99
C PRO A 38 4.61 -4.38 5.92
N HIS A 39 4.45 -5.62 5.48
CA HIS A 39 3.84 -6.70 6.27
C HIS A 39 4.75 -7.20 7.40
N GLU A 40 6.07 -7.05 7.29
CA GLU A 40 7.04 -7.38 8.34
C GLU A 40 7.37 -6.17 9.22
N GLU A 41 7.54 -4.99 8.61
CA GLU A 41 7.99 -3.78 9.30
C GLU A 41 6.88 -3.06 10.09
N LYS A 42 5.65 -3.09 9.56
CA LYS A 42 4.48 -2.39 10.13
C LYS A 42 3.22 -3.28 10.08
N PRO A 43 3.25 -4.49 10.68
CA PRO A 43 2.23 -5.52 10.49
C PRO A 43 0.82 -5.07 10.85
N GLN A 44 0.63 -4.30 11.93
CA GLN A 44 -0.70 -3.84 12.34
C GLN A 44 -1.32 -2.87 11.33
N GLU A 45 -0.55 -1.93 10.80
CA GLU A 45 -1.03 -0.97 9.81
C GLU A 45 -1.30 -1.65 8.46
N PHE A 46 -0.43 -2.58 8.07
CA PHE A 46 -0.64 -3.40 6.89
C PHE A 46 -1.94 -4.22 6.99
N LEU A 47 -2.13 -4.95 8.10
CA LEU A 47 -3.33 -5.76 8.33
C LEU A 47 -4.60 -4.92 8.42
N SER A 48 -4.57 -3.74 9.06
CA SER A 48 -5.72 -2.81 9.07
C SER A 48 -6.09 -2.39 7.64
N THR A 49 -5.10 -1.97 6.85
CA THR A 49 -5.32 -1.53 5.47
C THR A 49 -5.90 -2.65 4.60
N VAL A 50 -5.37 -3.87 4.73
CA VAL A 50 -5.90 -5.04 4.01
C VAL A 50 -7.32 -5.38 4.47
N GLY A 51 -7.59 -5.35 5.78
CA GLY A 51 -8.91 -5.62 6.33
C GLY A 51 -9.96 -4.62 5.85
N GLU A 52 -9.65 -3.32 5.89
CA GLU A 52 -10.50 -2.25 5.36
C GLU A 52 -10.79 -2.44 3.88
N PHE A 53 -9.80 -2.83 3.09
CA PHE A 53 -10.02 -3.11 1.67
C PHE A 53 -10.97 -4.28 1.47
N LEU A 54 -10.77 -5.40 2.18
CA LEU A 54 -11.61 -6.60 2.05
C LEU A 54 -13.06 -6.34 2.48
N LEU A 55 -13.28 -5.56 3.54
CA LEU A 55 -14.63 -5.19 4.00
C LEU A 55 -15.37 -4.26 3.03
N ASN A 56 -14.64 -3.51 2.20
CA ASN A 56 -15.20 -2.59 1.22
C ASN A 56 -15.34 -3.21 -0.18
N LEU A 57 -14.95 -4.47 -0.38
CA LEU A 57 -15.28 -5.21 -1.60
C LEU A 57 -16.80 -5.46 -1.60
N LYS A 58 -17.53 -4.65 -2.37
CA LYS A 58 -18.90 -4.99 -2.78
C LYS A 58 -18.81 -5.86 -4.03
N ASP A 59 -19.66 -6.89 -4.09
CA ASP A 59 -19.88 -7.70 -5.30
C ASP A 59 -20.31 -6.85 -6.51
#